data_AF-A0A961RBK0-F1
#
_entry.id   AF-A0A961RBK0-F1
#
_cell.length_a   1.000
_cell.length_b   1.000
_cell.length_c   1.000
_cell.angle_alpha   90.00
_cell.angle_beta   90.00
_cell.angle_gamma   90.00
#
_symmetry.space_group_name_H-M   'P 1'
#
loop_
_entity.id
_entity.type
_entity.pdbx_description
1 polymer ?
#
loop_
_entity_poly.entity_id
_entity_poly.type
_entity_poly.pdbx_seq_one_letter_code
_entity_poly.pdbx_strand_id
1 'polypeptide(L)'
;MTNHKMIDGVPEMALQGSMRDFRVMEGADLLGRCENFFNWQDTRRQSGTWPFGRATETGPASTCAVRDDAGHLSRGVNFASQDYLGLSAHPAVHQAAHDAIGVYGVHSAGSSALVGNISSSVRLEQEIADFLNMDHALLFATGWSAGFG
;
A
#
# COMPACT_ATOMS: atom_id res chain seq x y z
N MET A 1 -22.15 6.71 33.39
CA MET A 1 -22.53 6.44 31.99
C MET A 1 -22.29 7.70 31.20
N THR A 2 -21.14 7.82 30.55
CA THR A 2 -20.80 8.99 29.72
C THR A 2 -21.61 8.87 28.44
N ASN A 3 -22.59 9.76 28.25
CA ASN A 3 -23.45 9.78 27.07
C ASN A 3 -22.58 10.15 25.86
N HIS A 4 -22.21 9.16 25.04
CA HIS A 4 -21.45 9.42 23.83
C HIS A 4 -22.40 10.07 22.83
N LYS A 5 -22.04 11.25 22.34
CA LYS A 5 -22.84 11.97 21.36
C LYS A 5 -22.87 11.16 20.06
N MET A 6 -24.07 10.98 19.52
CA MET A 6 -24.32 10.23 18.29
C MET A 6 -24.72 11.20 17.17
N ILE A 7 -24.28 10.93 15.94
CA ILE A 7 -24.67 11.64 14.72
C ILE A 7 -25.22 10.58 13.77
N ASP A 8 -26.50 10.66 13.43
CA ASP A 8 -27.19 9.69 12.56
C ASP A 8 -26.98 8.20 12.93
N GLY A 9 -26.90 7.92 14.24
CA GLY A 9 -26.68 6.56 14.76
C GLY A 9 -25.22 6.10 14.80
N VAL A 10 -24.26 6.96 14.41
CA VAL A 10 -22.82 6.72 14.50
C VAL A 10 -22.21 7.50 15.67
N PRO A 11 -21.32 6.93 16.49
CA PRO A 11 -20.59 7.68 17.52
C PRO A 11 -19.83 8.86 16.92
N GLU A 12 -19.95 10.06 17.50
CA GLU A 12 -19.28 11.26 16.99
C GLU A 12 -17.75 11.07 16.84
N MET A 13 -17.13 10.33 17.77
CA MET A 13 -15.69 10.02 17.72
C MET A 13 -15.28 9.17 16.51
N ALA A 14 -16.20 8.38 15.92
CA ALA A 14 -15.94 7.65 14.69
C ALA A 14 -15.88 8.57 13.46
N LEU A 15 -16.44 9.77 13.55
CA LEU A 15 -16.47 10.76 12.46
C LEU A 15 -15.41 11.85 12.63
N GLN A 16 -14.86 12.01 13.83
CA GLN A 16 -13.91 13.07 14.18
C GLN A 16 -12.48 12.55 14.41
N GLY A 17 -11.55 13.51 14.45
CA GLY A 17 -10.13 13.25 14.68
C GLY A 17 -9.41 12.64 13.47
N SER A 18 -8.11 12.50 13.62
CA SER A 18 -7.21 11.91 12.64
C SER A 18 -6.05 11.22 13.34
N MET A 19 -5.25 10.44 12.58
CA MET A 19 -4.03 9.81 13.11
C MET A 19 -3.05 10.83 13.73
N ARG A 20 -3.11 12.11 13.33
CA ARG A 20 -2.30 13.19 13.91
C ARG A 20 -2.55 13.40 15.40
N ASP A 21 -3.77 13.17 15.87
CA ASP A 21 -4.15 13.42 17.26
C ASP A 21 -3.47 12.43 18.22
N PHE A 22 -2.99 11.31 17.69
CA PHE A 22 -2.29 10.25 18.42
C PHE A 22 -0.77 10.29 18.23
N ARG A 23 -0.22 11.38 17.66
CA ARG A 23 1.23 11.52 17.44
C ARG A 23 2.04 11.55 18.74
N VAL A 24 1.42 12.03 19.83
CA VAL A 24 2.02 12.04 21.17
C VAL A 24 1.48 10.83 21.89
N MET A 25 2.37 9.88 22.18
CA MET A 25 2.02 8.64 22.86
C MET A 25 2.08 8.83 24.37
N GLU A 26 0.95 8.64 25.03
CA GLU A 26 0.81 8.76 26.49
C GLU A 26 0.60 7.37 27.10
N GLY A 27 1.32 7.04 28.17
CA GLY A 27 1.20 5.73 28.83
C GLY A 27 2.52 5.25 29.42
N ALA A 28 2.42 4.45 30.49
CA ALA A 28 3.59 3.93 31.22
C ALA A 28 4.31 2.79 30.48
N ASP A 29 3.62 2.11 29.57
CA ASP A 29 4.14 0.98 28.80
C ASP A 29 3.74 1.04 27.32
N LEU A 30 4.22 0.08 26.53
CA LEU A 30 4.01 0.04 25.08
C LEU A 30 2.53 -0.13 24.69
N LEU A 31 1.73 -0.84 25.50
CA LEU A 31 0.31 -1.06 25.20
C LEU A 31 -0.49 0.19 25.55
N GLY A 32 -0.25 0.77 26.73
CA GLY A 32 -0.92 2.01 27.16
C GLY A 32 -0.68 3.16 26.17
N ARG A 33 0.53 3.26 25.61
CA ARG A 33 0.88 4.25 24.57
C ARG A 33 0.03 4.21 23.32
N CYS A 34 -0.56 3.05 23.00
CA CYS A 34 -1.37 2.85 21.80
C CYS A 34 -2.87 2.73 22.10
N GLU A 35 -3.26 2.57 23.37
CA GLU A 35 -4.63 2.26 23.79
C GLU A 35 -5.64 3.29 23.26
N ASN A 36 -5.34 4.59 23.39
CA ASN A 36 -6.21 5.65 22.89
C ASN A 36 -6.41 5.59 21.37
N PHE A 37 -5.35 5.28 20.62
CA PHE A 37 -5.42 5.11 19.17
C PHE A 37 -6.26 3.87 18.81
N PHE A 38 -6.06 2.75 19.50
CA PHE A 38 -6.83 1.53 19.28
C PHE A 38 -8.32 1.74 19.58
N ASN A 39 -8.66 2.39 20.69
CA ASN A 39 -10.05 2.71 21.02
C ASN A 39 -10.73 3.57 19.95
N TRP A 40 -10.03 4.58 19.43
CA TRP A 40 -10.52 5.42 18.33
C TRP A 40 -10.67 4.63 17.02
N GLN A 41 -9.68 3.80 16.68
CA GLN A 41 -9.70 2.93 15.52
C GLN A 41 -10.86 1.92 15.59
N ASP A 42 -11.04 1.24 16.72
CA ASP A 42 -12.07 0.23 16.90
C ASP A 42 -13.47 0.82 16.85
N THR A 43 -13.66 2.01 17.41
CA THR A 43 -14.95 2.72 17.28
C THR A 43 -15.28 3.00 15.81
N ARG A 44 -14.27 3.37 14.99
CA ARG A 44 -14.45 3.56 13.56
C ARG A 44 -14.75 2.26 12.82
N ARG A 45 -14.09 1.16 13.16
CA ARG A 45 -14.37 -0.18 12.59
C ARG A 45 -15.80 -0.61 12.86
N GLN A 46 -16.21 -0.57 14.13
CA GLN A 46 -17.56 -0.94 14.56
C GLN A 46 -18.65 -0.08 13.91
N SER A 47 -18.28 1.13 13.48
CA SER A 47 -19.17 2.07 12.81
C SER A 47 -19.07 2.05 11.28
N GLY A 48 -18.22 1.22 10.68
CA GLY A 48 -18.00 1.17 9.22
C GLY A 48 -17.32 2.41 8.62
N THR A 49 -16.65 3.22 9.44
CA THR A 49 -16.01 4.50 9.04
C THR A 49 -14.49 4.45 9.03
N TRP A 50 -13.91 3.28 9.31
CA TRP A 50 -12.47 3.05 9.22
C TRP A 50 -12.02 2.98 7.76
N PRO A 51 -11.08 3.83 7.30
CA PRO A 51 -10.73 3.89 5.88
C PRO A 51 -9.57 2.96 5.46
N PHE A 52 -8.84 2.38 6.41
CA PHE A 52 -7.68 1.53 6.14
C PHE A 52 -8.02 0.04 6.26
N GLY A 53 -7.07 -0.84 5.92
CA GLY A 53 -7.26 -2.29 6.06
C GLY A 53 -8.18 -2.91 5.01
N ARG A 54 -8.27 -2.29 3.83
CA ARG A 54 -9.08 -2.77 2.72
C ARG A 54 -8.26 -3.66 1.78
N ALA A 55 -8.79 -4.83 1.43
CA ALA A 55 -8.15 -5.79 0.54
C ALA A 55 -8.94 -5.98 -0.75
N THR A 56 -8.26 -5.97 -1.89
CA THR A 56 -8.85 -6.33 -3.20
C THR A 56 -8.78 -7.84 -3.40
N GLU A 57 -9.86 -8.44 -3.91
CA GLU A 57 -9.93 -9.89 -4.18
C GLU A 57 -9.27 -10.29 -5.51
N THR A 58 -8.98 -9.32 -6.38
CA THR A 58 -8.39 -9.50 -7.70
C THR A 58 -7.30 -8.45 -7.95
N GLY A 59 -6.55 -8.62 -9.04
CA GLY A 59 -5.63 -7.59 -9.52
C GLY A 59 -6.33 -6.26 -9.87
N PRO A 60 -5.55 -5.19 -10.11
CA PRO A 60 -6.07 -3.87 -10.43
C PRO A 60 -6.97 -3.90 -11.67
N ALA A 61 -8.17 -3.33 -11.56
CA ALA A 61 -9.13 -3.19 -12.64
C ALA A 61 -10.01 -1.95 -12.42
N SER A 62 -10.71 -1.52 -13.48
CA SER A 62 -11.64 -0.37 -13.45
C SER A 62 -12.82 -0.56 -12.50
N THR A 63 -13.15 -1.81 -12.17
CA THR A 63 -14.07 -2.17 -11.10
C THR A 63 -13.37 -3.14 -10.16
N CYS A 64 -13.67 -3.08 -8.88
CA CYS A 64 -13.06 -3.96 -7.89
C CYS A 64 -14.09 -4.42 -6.85
N ALA A 65 -13.80 -5.57 -6.27
CA ALA A 65 -14.41 -6.00 -5.02
C ALA A 65 -13.40 -5.78 -3.90
N VAL A 66 -13.84 -5.12 -2.84
CA VAL A 66 -13.01 -4.74 -1.71
C VAL A 66 -13.63 -5.29 -0.44
N ARG A 67 -12.80 -5.97 0.35
CA ARG A 67 -13.13 -6.45 1.68
C ARG A 67 -12.52 -5.50 2.71
N ASP A 68 -13.32 -5.03 3.67
CA ASP A 68 -12.79 -4.31 4.83
C ASP A 68 -12.28 -5.28 5.91
N ASP A 69 -11.70 -4.73 6.97
CA ASP A 69 -11.13 -5.52 8.07
C ASP A 69 -12.19 -6.19 8.96
N ALA A 70 -13.46 -5.82 8.82
CA ALA A 70 -14.61 -6.52 9.41
C ALA A 70 -15.13 -7.67 8.51
N GLY A 71 -14.55 -7.84 7.32
CA GLY A 71 -14.90 -8.89 6.37
C GLY A 71 -16.06 -8.54 5.43
N HIS A 72 -16.61 -7.32 5.50
CA HIS A 72 -17.68 -6.87 4.64
C HIS A 72 -17.17 -6.67 3.20
N LEU A 73 -17.89 -7.22 2.23
CA LEU A 73 -17.55 -7.15 0.81
C LEU A 73 -18.38 -6.07 0.10
N SER A 74 -17.70 -5.13 -0.55
CA SER A 74 -18.30 -4.10 -1.39
C SER A 74 -17.75 -4.15 -2.80
N ARG A 75 -18.54 -3.74 -3.81
CA ARG A 75 -18.13 -3.69 -5.22
C ARG A 75 -18.48 -2.36 -5.85
N GLY A 76 -17.58 -1.82 -6.67
CA GLY A 76 -17.82 -0.57 -7.38
C GLY A 76 -16.71 -0.21 -8.37
N VAL A 77 -16.75 1.03 -8.85
CA VAL A 77 -15.71 1.62 -9.70
C VAL A 77 -14.47 1.89 -8.85
N ASN A 78 -13.30 1.50 -9.36
CA ASN A 78 -12.05 1.61 -8.63
C ASN A 78 -11.35 2.95 -8.89
N PHE A 79 -11.67 3.95 -8.09
CA PHE A 79 -10.97 5.24 -8.08
C PHE A 79 -9.69 5.24 -7.22
N ALA A 80 -9.35 4.11 -6.59
CA ALA A 80 -8.20 4.00 -5.69
C ALA A 80 -6.95 3.41 -6.37
N SER A 81 -7.09 2.85 -7.59
CA SER A 81 -5.96 2.31 -8.34
C SER A 81 -4.99 3.40 -8.77
N GLN A 82 -3.69 3.09 -8.72
CA GLN A 82 -2.61 3.90 -9.30
C GLN A 82 -2.11 3.32 -10.64
N ASP A 83 -2.72 2.24 -11.13
CA ASP A 83 -2.45 1.69 -12.47
C ASP A 83 -3.23 2.49 -13.52
N TYR A 84 -2.77 3.71 -13.78
CA TYR A 84 -3.45 4.70 -14.64
C TYR A 84 -3.68 4.21 -16.07
N LEU A 85 -2.78 3.38 -16.59
CA LEU A 85 -2.78 2.89 -17.96
C LEU A 85 -3.22 1.43 -18.07
N GLY A 86 -3.51 0.76 -16.95
CA GLY A 86 -3.85 -0.66 -16.94
C GLY A 86 -2.68 -1.56 -17.35
N LEU A 87 -1.42 -1.09 -17.21
CA LEU A 87 -0.25 -1.81 -17.69
C LEU A 87 0.06 -3.04 -16.84
N SER A 88 -0.37 -3.05 -15.58
CA SER A 88 -0.15 -4.21 -14.70
C SER A 88 -0.80 -5.48 -15.23
N ALA A 89 -1.90 -5.35 -15.99
CA ALA A 89 -2.65 -6.45 -16.60
C ALA A 89 -2.31 -6.65 -18.08
N HIS A 90 -1.38 -5.89 -18.65
CA HIS A 90 -1.07 -5.97 -20.08
C HIS A 90 -0.42 -7.32 -20.43
N PRO A 91 -0.89 -8.05 -21.46
CA PRO A 91 -0.40 -9.41 -21.77
C PRO A 91 1.12 -9.51 -21.94
N ALA A 92 1.75 -8.50 -22.56
CA ALA A 92 3.20 -8.47 -22.73
C ALA A 92 3.96 -8.30 -21.40
N VAL A 93 3.39 -7.56 -20.42
CA VAL A 93 4.00 -7.38 -19.09
C VAL A 93 3.90 -8.68 -18.30
N HIS A 94 2.75 -9.35 -18.33
CA HIS A 94 2.58 -10.67 -17.73
C HIS A 94 3.58 -11.69 -18.29
N GLN A 95 3.71 -11.75 -19.63
CA GLN A 95 4.63 -12.70 -20.25
C GLN A 95 6.08 -12.42 -19.84
N ALA A 96 6.52 -11.14 -19.87
CA ALA A 96 7.86 -10.76 -19.44
C ALA A 96 8.14 -11.15 -17.98
N ALA A 97 7.16 -11.00 -17.09
CA ALA A 97 7.27 -11.42 -15.69
C ALA A 97 7.39 -12.96 -15.56
N HIS A 98 6.58 -13.73 -16.29
CA HIS A 98 6.68 -15.19 -16.32
C HIS A 98 8.04 -15.67 -16.84
N ASP A 99 8.54 -15.07 -17.92
CA ASP A 99 9.84 -15.41 -18.49
C ASP A 99 10.98 -15.09 -17.51
N ALA A 100 10.92 -13.93 -16.85
CA ALA A 100 11.90 -13.55 -15.84
C ALA A 100 11.91 -14.53 -14.65
N ILE A 101 10.75 -14.96 -14.17
CA ILE A 101 10.65 -16.00 -13.12
C ILE A 101 11.25 -17.32 -13.60
N GLY A 102 11.02 -17.71 -14.86
CA GLY A 102 11.58 -18.92 -15.44
C GLY A 102 13.12 -18.92 -15.50
N VAL A 103 13.73 -17.76 -15.73
CA VAL A 103 15.19 -17.61 -15.86
C VAL A 103 15.88 -17.35 -14.51
N TYR A 104 15.34 -16.44 -13.71
CA TYR A 104 16.01 -15.91 -12.51
C TYR A 104 15.39 -16.41 -11.19
N GLY A 105 14.23 -17.06 -11.23
CA GLY A 105 13.44 -17.36 -10.04
C GLY A 105 12.77 -16.11 -9.45
N VAL A 106 12.39 -16.19 -8.17
CA VAL A 106 11.64 -15.12 -7.48
C VAL A 106 12.50 -14.21 -6.60
N HIS A 107 13.82 -14.46 -6.53
CA HIS A 107 14.71 -13.75 -5.63
C HIS A 107 16.14 -13.66 -6.18
N SER A 108 16.78 -12.50 -6.05
CA SER A 108 18.13 -12.24 -6.56
C SER A 108 19.28 -12.75 -5.66
N ALA A 109 18.95 -13.31 -4.49
CA ALA A 109 19.88 -13.93 -3.53
C ALA A 109 21.00 -13.03 -2.96
N GLY A 110 20.96 -11.72 -3.20
CA GLY A 110 21.96 -10.79 -2.67
C GLY A 110 21.62 -9.32 -2.90
N SER A 111 22.50 -8.43 -2.42
CA SER A 111 22.44 -6.99 -2.69
C SER A 111 22.99 -6.66 -4.07
N SER A 112 22.54 -5.55 -4.66
CA SER A 112 23.07 -5.05 -5.93
C SER A 112 24.56 -4.70 -5.85
N ALA A 113 25.06 -4.31 -4.67
CA ALA A 113 26.47 -4.01 -4.43
C ALA A 113 27.39 -5.25 -4.47
N LEU A 114 26.81 -6.45 -4.37
CA LEU A 114 27.55 -7.71 -4.47
C LEU A 114 27.06 -8.48 -5.72
N VAL A 115 26.47 -9.67 -5.54
CA VAL A 115 26.07 -10.57 -6.64
C VAL A 115 24.54 -10.67 -6.74
N GLY A 116 23.83 -9.64 -6.29
CA GLY A 116 22.36 -9.58 -6.35
C GLY A 116 21.81 -8.74 -7.48
N ASN A 117 22.65 -8.11 -8.31
CA ASN A 117 22.18 -7.38 -9.48
C ASN A 117 22.11 -8.32 -10.69
N ILE A 118 20.90 -8.53 -11.22
CA ILE A 118 20.68 -9.41 -12.37
C ILE A 118 20.77 -8.63 -13.69
N SER A 119 21.12 -9.32 -14.78
CA SER A 119 21.33 -8.69 -16.09
C SER A 119 20.12 -7.89 -16.60
N SER A 120 18.90 -8.32 -16.29
CA SER A 120 17.69 -7.58 -16.65
C SER A 120 17.55 -6.25 -15.90
N SER A 121 17.99 -6.17 -14.63
CA SER A 121 18.00 -4.92 -13.87
C SER A 121 18.99 -3.92 -14.45
N VAL A 122 20.21 -4.35 -14.79
CA VAL A 122 21.23 -3.50 -15.44
C VAL A 122 20.73 -2.98 -16.80
N ARG A 123 20.07 -3.84 -17.58
CA ARG A 123 19.46 -3.44 -18.84
C ARG A 123 18.35 -2.41 -18.65
N LEU A 124 17.49 -2.60 -17.65
CA LEU A 124 16.42 -1.67 -17.33
C LEU A 124 16.96 -0.30 -16.89
N GLU A 125 18.06 -0.26 -16.13
CA GLU A 125 18.77 0.99 -15.79
C GLU A 125 19.18 1.74 -17.05
N GLN A 126 19.79 1.06 -18.02
CA GLN A 126 20.18 1.69 -19.29
C GLN A 126 18.96 2.18 -20.09
N GLU A 127 17.91 1.36 -20.25
CA GLU A 127 16.71 1.74 -20.99
C GLU A 127 15.99 2.94 -20.35
N ILE A 128 15.99 3.04 -19.01
CA ILE A 128 15.45 4.22 -18.29
C ILE A 128 16.33 5.45 -18.52
N ALA A 129 17.65 5.31 -18.42
CA ALA A 129 18.59 6.40 -18.66
C ALA A 129 18.41 6.98 -20.07
N ASP A 130 18.34 6.11 -21.08
CA ASP A 130 18.09 6.47 -22.47
C ASP A 130 16.73 7.17 -22.64
N PHE A 131 15.67 6.60 -22.06
CA PHE A 131 14.31 7.16 -22.13
C PHE A 131 14.22 8.57 -21.52
N LEU A 132 14.93 8.81 -20.42
CA LEU A 132 14.96 10.09 -19.71
C LEU A 132 16.02 11.07 -20.26
N ASN A 133 16.83 10.67 -21.23
CA ASN A 133 18.01 11.42 -21.71
C ASN A 133 18.97 11.80 -20.58
N MET A 134 19.31 10.82 -19.73
CA MET A 134 20.25 10.95 -18.62
C MET A 134 21.46 10.06 -18.85
N ASP A 135 22.63 10.46 -18.34
CA ASP A 135 23.86 9.65 -18.48
C ASP A 135 23.76 8.32 -17.71
N HIS A 136 23.06 8.32 -16.58
CA HIS A 136 22.91 7.17 -15.69
C HIS A 136 21.53 7.13 -15.03
N ALA A 137 21.05 5.92 -14.75
CA ALA A 137 19.91 5.66 -13.88
C ALA A 137 20.25 4.51 -12.91
N LEU A 138 19.62 4.51 -11.74
CA LEU A 138 19.80 3.48 -10.71
C LEU A 138 18.44 3.00 -10.21
N LEU A 139 18.31 1.68 -10.04
CA LEU A 139 17.10 1.08 -9.50
C LEU A 139 17.13 0.98 -7.97
N PHE A 140 16.00 1.30 -7.36
CA PHE A 140 15.71 1.09 -5.95
C PHE A 140 14.50 0.15 -5.82
N ALA A 141 14.36 -0.49 -4.66
CA ALA A 141 13.25 -1.41 -4.40
C ALA A 141 11.88 -0.70 -4.49
N THR A 142 11.81 0.59 -4.14
CA THR A 142 10.60 1.41 -4.21
C THR A 142 10.92 2.86 -4.54
N GLY A 143 9.93 3.61 -5.04
CA GLY A 143 10.06 5.06 -5.23
C GLY A 143 10.31 5.83 -3.92
N TRP A 144 9.77 5.35 -2.80
CA TRP A 144 10.05 5.95 -1.48
C TRP A 144 11.53 5.83 -1.11
N SER A 145 12.13 4.64 -1.28
CA SER A 145 13.56 4.45 -1.01
C SER A 145 14.48 5.27 -1.91
N ALA A 146 14.05 5.59 -3.14
CA ALA A 146 14.80 6.47 -4.03
C ALA A 146 14.76 7.93 -3.56
N GLY A 147 13.65 8.37 -2.94
CA GLY A 147 13.47 9.75 -2.48
C GLY A 147 13.83 10.01 -1.01
N PHE A 148 14.07 8.96 -0.21
CA PHE A 148 14.38 9.06 1.23
C PHE A 148 15.85 9.47 1.52
N GLY A 149 16.65 9.70 0.48
CA GLY A 149 18.04 10.17 0.59
C GLY A 149 18.17 11.58 1.17
#